data_AF-A0A6S7JBN8-F1
#
_entry.id   AF-A0A6S7JBN8-F1
#
_cell.length_a   1.000
_cell.length_b   1.000
_cell.length_c   1.000
_cell.angle_alpha   90.00
_cell.angle_beta   90.00
_cell.angle_gamma   90.00
#
_symmetry.space_group_name_H-M   'P 1'
#
loop_
_entity.id
_entity.type
_entity.pdbx_description
1 polymer ?
#
loop_
_entity_poly.entity_id
_entity_poly.type
_entity_poly.pdbx_seq_one_letter_code
_entity_poly.pdbx_strand_id
1 'polypeptide(L)'
;VLNVQVPFLFKYAVDHLNNAAPLMDTVAGSAMTLTTALLLGYGAARAGASLFNELRNAVFAKVAQSSIRTVAKRTFLHLHNLDLSFHLSRQTGYLSRAIDRGTRGINFMLTALIFNIFPTLLEVSLVTGILAYKCGKEFAMITLTCIAGYTLFTFGITQWRTKFRVEMNKADNEAGSLAIDSLLNYETVKVYLDKARPFH
;
A
#
# COMPACT_ATOMS: atom_id res chain seq x y z
N VAL A 1 -11.11 9.88 -9.99
CA VAL A 1 -11.92 10.95 -10.62
C VAL A 1 -12.93 11.54 -9.64
N LEU A 2 -13.80 10.73 -8.99
CA LEU A 2 -14.76 11.24 -7.99
C LEU A 2 -14.09 11.89 -6.75
N ASN A 3 -12.98 11.34 -6.25
CA ASN A 3 -12.32 11.87 -5.05
C ASN A 3 -11.79 13.31 -5.21
N VAL A 4 -11.49 13.69 -6.45
CA VAL A 4 -10.97 15.03 -6.78
C VAL A 4 -12.09 16.03 -7.03
N GLN A 5 -13.33 15.58 -7.24
CA GLN A 5 -14.50 16.45 -7.37
C GLN A 5 -15.06 16.89 -6.00
N VAL A 6 -14.72 16.17 -4.92
CA VAL A 6 -15.19 16.45 -3.56
C VAL A 6 -14.75 17.85 -3.05
N PRO A 7 -13.48 18.26 -3.19
CA PRO A 7 -13.07 19.62 -2.79
C PRO A 7 -13.71 20.72 -3.65
N PHE A 8 -14.07 20.44 -4.90
CA PHE A 8 -14.77 21.40 -5.77
C PHE A 8 -16.21 21.59 -5.38
N LEU A 9 -16.93 20.50 -5.14
CA LEU A 9 -18.30 20.57 -4.64
C LEU A 9 -18.35 21.32 -3.31
N PHE A 10 -17.37 21.09 -2.43
CA PHE A 10 -17.24 21.83 -1.19
C PHE A 10 -16.91 23.32 -1.41
N LYS A 11 -16.00 23.64 -2.34
CA LYS A 11 -15.70 25.02 -2.73
C LYS A 11 -16.93 25.74 -3.29
N TYR A 12 -17.68 25.12 -4.20
CA TYR A 12 -18.89 25.72 -4.78
C TYR A 12 -19.98 25.95 -3.73
N ALA A 13 -20.10 25.05 -2.75
CA ALA A 13 -21.02 25.24 -1.61
C ALA A 13 -20.59 26.42 -0.71
N VAL A 14 -19.29 26.56 -0.45
CA VAL A 14 -18.73 27.66 0.36
C VAL A 14 -18.78 29.00 -0.38
N ASP A 15 -18.52 29.03 -1.69
CA ASP A 15 -18.60 30.25 -2.50
C ASP A 15 -20.05 30.76 -2.65
N HIS A 16 -21.05 29.87 -2.72
CA HIS A 16 -22.47 30.27 -2.69
C HIS A 16 -22.88 30.84 -1.32
N LEU A 17 -22.33 30.30 -0.24
CA LEU A 17 -22.46 30.82 1.12
C LEU A 17 -21.90 32.24 1.25
N ASN A 18 -20.69 32.44 0.74
CA ASN A 18 -19.96 33.70 0.89
C ASN A 18 -20.55 34.82 0.02
N ASN A 19 -21.12 34.48 -1.15
CA ASN A 19 -21.85 35.44 -1.99
C ASN A 19 -23.28 35.72 -1.49
N ALA A 20 -23.83 34.88 -0.62
CA ALA A 20 -25.07 35.14 0.11
C ALA A 20 -24.84 35.92 1.41
N ALA A 21 -23.59 36.09 1.85
CA ALA A 21 -23.22 36.84 3.04
C ALA A 21 -23.56 38.36 3.00
N PRO A 22 -23.52 39.09 1.87
CA PRO A 22 -23.91 40.51 1.86
C PRO A 22 -25.45 40.71 1.96
N LEU A 23 -26.24 39.64 1.80
CA LEU A 23 -27.69 39.66 2.01
C LEU A 23 -28.08 39.37 3.47
N MET A 24 -27.10 39.11 4.36
CA MET A 24 -27.32 38.75 5.76
C MET A 24 -27.72 39.92 6.67
N ASP A 25 -27.76 41.16 6.16
CA ASP A 25 -28.06 42.35 6.98
C ASP A 25 -29.56 42.71 7.03
N THR A 26 -30.45 41.99 6.33
CA THR A 26 -31.87 42.39 6.24
C THR A 26 -32.89 41.39 6.80
N VAL A 27 -32.56 40.11 7.02
CA VAL A 27 -33.57 39.13 7.49
C VAL A 27 -32.97 38.07 8.43
N ALA A 28 -33.04 38.33 9.74
CA ALA A 28 -32.56 37.44 10.81
C ALA A 28 -33.18 36.02 10.80
N GLY A 29 -34.32 35.82 10.13
CA GLY A 29 -34.96 34.50 9.99
C GLY A 29 -34.36 33.61 8.90
N SER A 30 -33.81 34.18 7.82
CA SER A 30 -33.28 33.42 6.67
C SER A 30 -31.82 32.99 6.86
N ALA A 31 -31.06 33.71 7.69
CA ALA A 31 -29.65 33.44 7.98
C ALA A 31 -29.45 32.12 8.77
N MET A 32 -30.32 31.79 9.72
CA MET A 32 -30.26 30.52 10.45
C MET A 32 -30.60 29.32 9.56
N THR A 33 -31.61 29.44 8.70
CA THR A 33 -32.01 28.38 7.77
C THR A 33 -30.91 28.10 6.75
N LEU A 34 -30.26 29.16 6.23
CA LEU A 34 -29.15 29.04 5.29
C LEU A 34 -27.93 28.39 5.95
N THR A 35 -27.52 28.86 7.14
CA THR A 35 -26.39 28.29 7.89
C THR A 35 -26.60 26.81 8.21
N THR A 36 -27.83 26.43 8.59
CA THR A 36 -28.18 25.03 8.90
C THR A 36 -28.21 24.16 7.64
N ALA A 37 -28.75 24.68 6.52
CA ALA A 37 -28.77 23.99 5.24
C ALA A 37 -27.36 23.72 4.69
N LEU A 38 -26.41 24.64 4.91
CA LEU A 38 -25.04 24.47 4.45
C LEU A 38 -24.18 23.61 5.37
N LEU A 39 -24.45 23.60 6.68
CA LEU A 39 -23.86 22.64 7.60
C LEU A 39 -24.32 21.20 7.24
N LEU A 40 -25.61 21.02 6.98
CA LEU A 40 -26.17 19.74 6.52
C LEU A 40 -25.65 19.35 5.13
N GLY A 41 -25.55 20.30 4.20
CA GLY A 41 -25.00 20.08 2.86
C GLY A 41 -23.53 19.68 2.88
N TYR A 42 -22.70 20.31 3.72
CA TYR A 42 -21.32 19.88 3.95
C TYR A 42 -21.25 18.50 4.58
N GLY A 43 -22.06 18.23 5.60
CA GLY A 43 -22.14 16.92 6.24
C GLY A 43 -22.51 15.81 5.25
N ALA A 44 -23.53 16.05 4.42
CA ALA A 44 -23.97 15.12 3.37
C ALA A 44 -22.90 14.95 2.28
N ALA A 45 -22.25 16.02 1.83
CA ALA A 45 -21.19 15.95 0.83
C ALA A 45 -19.96 15.20 1.35
N ARG A 46 -19.56 15.42 2.61
CA ARG A 46 -18.44 14.73 3.27
C ARG A 46 -18.76 13.25 3.50
N ALA A 47 -19.98 12.95 3.96
CA ALA A 47 -20.45 11.58 4.12
C ALA A 47 -20.52 10.85 2.76
N GLY A 48 -21.05 11.50 1.73
CA GLY A 48 -21.10 10.98 0.36
C GLY A 48 -19.71 10.73 -0.23
N ALA A 49 -18.78 11.67 -0.07
CA ALA A 49 -17.39 11.51 -0.48
C ALA A 49 -16.72 10.30 0.19
N SER A 50 -16.90 10.16 1.51
CA SER A 50 -16.38 9.02 2.27
C SER A 50 -17.01 7.71 1.80
N LEU A 51 -18.32 7.69 1.57
CA LEU A 51 -19.06 6.53 1.08
C LEU A 51 -18.54 6.10 -0.31
N PHE A 52 -18.38 7.03 -1.25
CA PHE A 52 -17.88 6.73 -2.59
C PHE A 52 -16.41 6.26 -2.57
N ASN A 53 -15.59 6.76 -1.65
CA ASN A 53 -14.24 6.24 -1.44
C ASN A 53 -14.26 4.81 -0.92
N GLU A 54 -15.09 4.50 0.06
CA GLU A 54 -15.22 3.14 0.58
C GLU A 54 -15.80 2.19 -0.45
N LEU A 55 -16.78 2.63 -1.23
CA LEU A 55 -17.35 1.84 -2.32
C LEU A 55 -16.31 1.56 -3.40
N ARG A 56 -15.49 2.57 -3.75
CA ARG A 56 -14.34 2.42 -4.63
C ARG A 56 -13.37 1.39 -4.05
N ASN A 57 -12.97 1.53 -2.80
CA ASN A 57 -12.07 0.59 -2.13
C ASN A 57 -12.63 -0.83 -2.12
N ALA A 58 -13.92 -1.02 -1.88
CA ALA A 58 -14.59 -2.32 -1.92
C ALA A 58 -14.60 -2.93 -3.33
N VAL A 59 -14.87 -2.13 -4.36
CA VAL A 59 -14.82 -2.57 -5.77
C VAL A 59 -13.38 -2.96 -6.14
N PHE A 60 -12.38 -2.16 -5.76
CA PHE A 60 -10.97 -2.48 -6.01
C PHE A 60 -10.49 -3.68 -5.21
N ALA A 61 -10.98 -3.88 -3.98
CA ALA A 61 -10.66 -5.05 -3.17
C ALA A 61 -11.09 -6.35 -3.88
N LYS A 62 -12.26 -6.36 -4.51
CA LYS A 62 -12.72 -7.51 -5.31
C LYS A 62 -11.77 -7.82 -6.47
N VAL A 63 -11.27 -6.79 -7.15
CA VAL A 63 -10.31 -6.95 -8.26
C VAL A 63 -8.95 -7.42 -7.75
N ALA A 64 -8.44 -6.81 -6.67
CA ALA A 64 -7.18 -7.20 -6.05
C ALA A 64 -7.21 -8.67 -5.59
N GLN A 65 -8.29 -9.08 -4.90
CA GLN A 65 -8.48 -10.46 -4.47
C GLN A 65 -8.63 -11.43 -5.65
N SER A 66 -9.29 -11.02 -6.73
CA SER A 66 -9.36 -11.82 -7.97
C SER A 66 -7.98 -12.04 -8.59
N SER A 67 -7.15 -11.00 -8.66
CA SER A 67 -5.77 -11.09 -9.15
C SER A 67 -4.93 -12.02 -8.27
N ILE A 68 -5.00 -11.85 -6.94
CA ILE A 68 -4.30 -12.70 -5.97
C ILE A 68 -4.72 -14.17 -6.14
N ARG A 69 -6.02 -14.45 -6.18
CA ARG A 69 -6.57 -15.80 -6.36
C ARG A 69 -6.13 -16.42 -7.69
N THR A 70 -6.12 -15.64 -8.76
CA THR A 70 -5.69 -16.11 -10.09
C THR A 70 -4.22 -16.48 -10.08
N VAL A 71 -3.36 -15.64 -9.49
CA VAL A 71 -1.93 -15.90 -9.36
C VAL A 71 -1.68 -17.13 -8.49
N ALA A 72 -2.33 -17.24 -7.33
CA ALA A 72 -2.21 -18.39 -6.45
C ALA A 72 -2.63 -19.70 -7.15
N LYS A 73 -3.76 -19.69 -7.87
CA LYS A 73 -4.24 -20.85 -8.63
C LYS A 73 -3.28 -21.24 -9.75
N ARG A 74 -2.81 -20.28 -10.56
CA ARG A 74 -1.84 -20.55 -11.65
C ARG A 74 -0.55 -21.13 -11.13
N THR A 75 -0.06 -20.58 -10.03
CA THR A 75 1.14 -21.05 -9.35
C THR A 75 0.97 -22.50 -8.86
N PHE A 76 -0.14 -22.78 -8.18
CA PHE A 76 -0.45 -24.12 -7.68
C PHE A 76 -0.54 -25.15 -8.81
N LEU A 77 -1.26 -24.82 -9.89
CA LEU A 77 -1.38 -25.69 -11.06
C LEU A 77 -0.06 -25.89 -11.78
N HIS A 78 0.75 -24.84 -11.90
CA HIS A 78 2.07 -24.95 -12.51
C HIS A 78 2.97 -25.88 -11.69
N LEU A 79 3.02 -25.70 -10.37
CA LEU A 79 3.75 -26.56 -9.43
C LEU A 79 3.30 -28.02 -9.47
N HIS A 80 2.01 -28.29 -9.70
CA HIS A 80 1.48 -29.65 -9.78
C HIS A 80 1.72 -30.33 -11.13
N ASN A 81 1.93 -29.57 -12.21
CA ASN A 81 2.18 -30.08 -13.55
C ASN A 81 3.67 -30.24 -13.88
N LEU A 82 4.56 -30.03 -12.91
CA LEU A 82 5.98 -30.25 -13.11
C LEU A 82 6.34 -31.74 -12.97
N ASP A 83 7.38 -32.16 -13.69
CA ASP A 83 7.79 -33.56 -13.78
C ASP A 83 8.15 -34.19 -12.42
N LEU A 84 8.02 -35.51 -12.32
CA LEU A 84 8.45 -36.25 -11.13
C LEU A 84 9.95 -36.04 -10.84
N SER A 85 10.78 -35.88 -11.87
CA SER A 85 12.20 -35.51 -11.74
C SER A 85 12.40 -34.10 -11.14
N PHE A 86 11.47 -33.18 -11.39
CA PHE A 86 11.45 -31.88 -10.76
C PHE A 86 11.07 -31.98 -9.28
N HIS A 87 10.12 -32.85 -8.92
CA HIS A 87 9.77 -33.13 -7.54
C HIS A 87 10.83 -33.94 -6.77
N LEU A 88 11.64 -34.75 -7.45
CA LEU A 88 12.65 -35.64 -6.85
C LEU A 88 14.07 -35.05 -6.80
N SER A 89 14.41 -34.07 -7.64
CA SER A 89 15.77 -33.52 -7.65
C SER A 89 15.98 -32.47 -6.55
N ARG A 90 16.86 -32.81 -5.60
CA ARG A 90 17.23 -31.99 -4.43
C ARG A 90 17.75 -30.58 -4.76
N GLN A 91 18.02 -30.26 -6.03
CA GLN A 91 18.58 -28.96 -6.47
C GLN A 91 17.79 -28.20 -7.56
N THR A 92 16.77 -28.79 -8.22
CA THR A 92 15.92 -28.01 -9.17
C THR A 92 14.73 -27.32 -8.50
N GLY A 93 14.30 -27.82 -7.33
CA GLY A 93 13.24 -27.19 -6.53
C GLY A 93 13.56 -25.76 -6.10
N TYR A 94 14.84 -25.41 -5.91
CA TYR A 94 15.27 -24.03 -5.65
C TYR A 94 15.06 -23.13 -6.87
N LEU A 95 15.46 -23.60 -8.06
CA LEU A 95 15.39 -22.85 -9.31
C LEU A 95 13.93 -22.56 -9.72
N SER A 96 13.06 -23.56 -9.70
CA SER A 96 11.64 -23.33 -10.01
C SER A 96 10.93 -22.52 -8.93
N ARG A 97 11.25 -22.68 -7.64
CA ARG A 97 10.77 -21.76 -6.61
C ARG A 97 11.27 -20.33 -6.83
N ALA A 98 12.45 -20.14 -7.41
CA ALA A 98 12.96 -18.81 -7.76
C ALA A 98 12.15 -18.22 -8.93
N ILE A 99 11.91 -18.98 -9.99
CA ILE A 99 11.09 -18.56 -11.15
C ILE A 99 9.64 -18.26 -10.74
N ASP A 100 9.06 -19.11 -9.90
CA ASP A 100 7.69 -18.97 -9.39
C ASP A 100 7.57 -17.75 -8.46
N ARG A 101 8.54 -17.52 -7.55
CA ARG A 101 8.61 -16.28 -6.76
C ARG A 101 8.78 -15.04 -7.64
N GLY A 102 9.63 -15.10 -8.66
CA GLY A 102 9.83 -14.01 -9.61
C GLY A 102 8.56 -13.65 -10.38
N THR A 103 7.87 -14.66 -10.92
CA THR A 103 6.62 -14.48 -11.68
C THR A 103 5.51 -13.90 -10.80
N ARG A 104 5.37 -14.38 -9.55
CA ARG A 104 4.44 -13.78 -8.57
C ARG A 104 4.81 -12.34 -8.22
N GLY A 105 6.10 -12.04 -8.04
CA GLY A 105 6.59 -10.69 -7.78
C GLY A 105 6.26 -9.71 -8.90
N ILE A 106 6.46 -10.11 -10.17
CA ILE A 106 6.13 -9.29 -11.34
C ILE A 106 4.62 -9.02 -11.39
N ASN A 107 3.78 -10.04 -11.21
CA ASN A 107 2.32 -9.86 -11.21
C ASN A 107 1.87 -8.96 -10.04
N PHE A 108 2.48 -9.10 -8.87
CA PHE A 108 2.21 -8.24 -7.72
C PHE A 108 2.58 -6.79 -8.01
N MET A 109 3.77 -6.54 -8.57
CA MET A 109 4.17 -5.18 -8.97
C MET A 109 3.25 -4.58 -10.02
N LEU A 110 2.89 -5.33 -11.07
CA LEU A 110 1.99 -4.86 -12.12
C LEU A 110 0.61 -4.47 -11.53
N THR A 111 0.08 -5.34 -10.66
CA THR A 111 -1.18 -5.08 -9.95
C THR A 111 -1.06 -3.85 -9.06
N ALA A 112 0.01 -3.73 -8.27
CA ALA A 112 0.24 -2.56 -7.42
C ALA A 112 0.40 -1.27 -8.24
N LEU A 113 1.09 -1.33 -9.37
CA LEU A 113 1.28 -0.19 -10.27
C LEU A 113 -0.05 0.29 -10.86
N ILE A 114 -0.86 -0.63 -11.39
CA ILE A 114 -2.14 -0.29 -12.05
C ILE A 114 -3.20 0.15 -11.03
N PHE A 115 -3.27 -0.48 -9.86
CA PHE A 115 -4.36 -0.26 -8.92
C PHE A 115 -4.05 0.72 -7.78
N ASN A 116 -2.77 0.92 -7.44
CA ASN A 116 -2.37 1.86 -6.38
C ASN A 116 -1.62 3.06 -6.95
N ILE A 117 -0.53 2.84 -7.70
CA ILE A 117 0.33 3.95 -8.15
C ILE A 117 -0.40 4.81 -9.19
N PHE A 118 -0.95 4.21 -10.25
CA PHE A 118 -1.60 4.95 -11.33
C PHE A 118 -2.77 5.81 -10.84
N PRO A 119 -3.72 5.30 -10.01
CA PRO A 119 -4.81 6.12 -9.52
C PRO A 119 -4.34 7.21 -8.56
N THR A 120 -3.31 6.95 -7.76
CA THR A 120 -2.70 7.95 -6.87
C THR A 120 -2.05 9.09 -7.67
N LEU A 121 -1.30 8.76 -8.72
CA LEU A 121 -0.68 9.76 -9.60
C LEU A 121 -1.75 10.63 -10.30
N LEU A 122 -2.80 10.00 -10.82
CA LEU A 122 -3.92 10.71 -11.44
C LEU A 122 -4.57 11.66 -10.42
N GLU A 123 -4.83 11.17 -9.21
CA GLU A 123 -5.44 11.95 -8.14
C GLU A 123 -4.59 13.17 -7.73
N VAL A 124 -3.29 12.97 -7.51
CA VAL A 124 -2.34 14.05 -7.24
C VAL A 124 -2.28 15.05 -8.40
N SER A 125 -2.19 14.57 -9.64
CA SER A 125 -2.12 15.45 -10.82
C SER A 125 -3.34 16.36 -10.96
N LEU A 126 -4.53 15.82 -10.70
CA LEU A 126 -5.76 16.59 -10.71
C LEU A 126 -5.76 17.61 -9.57
N VAL A 127 -5.48 17.20 -8.33
CA VAL A 127 -5.45 18.11 -7.16
C VAL A 127 -4.47 19.27 -7.37
N THR A 128 -3.25 18.97 -7.84
CA THR A 128 -2.25 19.99 -8.13
C THR A 128 -2.67 20.91 -9.28
N GLY A 129 -3.21 20.37 -10.38
CA GLY A 129 -3.67 21.19 -11.53
C GLY A 129 -4.82 22.13 -11.15
N ILE A 130 -5.69 21.66 -10.26
CA ILE A 130 -6.82 22.39 -9.69
C ILE A 130 -6.34 23.55 -8.81
N LEU A 131 -5.37 23.29 -7.93
CA LEU A 131 -4.77 24.31 -7.08
C LEU A 131 -4.04 25.35 -7.92
N ALA A 132 -3.33 24.93 -8.96
CA ALA A 132 -2.65 25.84 -9.89
C ALA A 132 -3.64 26.79 -10.58
N TYR A 133 -4.81 26.29 -10.99
CA TYR A 133 -5.83 27.09 -11.67
C TYR A 133 -6.61 28.00 -10.72
N LYS A 134 -6.99 27.53 -9.52
CA LYS A 134 -7.88 28.27 -8.60
C LYS A 134 -7.14 29.14 -7.58
N CYS A 135 -5.98 28.72 -7.09
CA CYS A 135 -5.24 29.38 -6.00
C CYS A 135 -3.92 30.00 -6.48
N GLY A 136 -3.50 29.74 -7.72
CA GLY A 136 -2.25 30.23 -8.29
C GLY A 136 -1.13 29.19 -8.23
N LYS A 137 -0.09 29.41 -9.05
CA LYS A 137 1.02 28.45 -9.26
C LYS A 137 1.84 28.19 -7.99
N GLU A 138 1.94 29.15 -7.09
CA GLU A 138 2.69 29.03 -5.83
C GLU A 138 2.20 27.87 -4.95
N PHE A 139 0.88 27.72 -4.79
CA PHE A 139 0.30 26.62 -4.00
C PHE A 139 0.51 25.25 -4.65
N ALA A 140 0.51 25.19 -5.98
CA ALA A 140 0.83 23.97 -6.72
C ALA A 140 2.31 23.56 -6.53
N MET A 141 3.22 24.52 -6.51
CA MET A 141 4.65 24.27 -6.27
C MET A 141 4.91 23.74 -4.86
N ILE A 142 4.29 24.33 -3.84
CA ILE A 142 4.43 23.88 -2.44
C ILE A 142 3.90 22.45 -2.28
N THR A 143 2.72 22.14 -2.85
CA THR A 143 2.14 20.80 -2.75
C THR A 143 2.97 19.74 -3.46
N LEU A 144 3.46 20.02 -4.67
CA LEU A 144 4.39 19.12 -5.37
C LEU A 144 5.69 18.93 -4.60
N THR A 145 6.25 19.99 -4.04
CA THR A 145 7.48 19.93 -3.23
C THR A 145 7.29 19.06 -2.00
N CYS A 146 6.15 19.19 -1.31
CA CYS A 146 5.80 18.35 -0.16
C CYS A 146 5.70 16.87 -0.55
N ILE A 147 4.99 16.55 -1.63
CA ILE A 147 4.83 15.17 -2.11
C ILE A 147 6.18 14.58 -2.55
N ALA A 148 7.00 15.36 -3.28
CA ALA A 148 8.32 14.94 -3.71
C ALA A 148 9.24 14.70 -2.51
N GLY A 149 9.26 15.61 -1.54
CA GLY A 149 10.03 15.49 -0.31
C GLY A 149 9.63 14.26 0.50
N TYR A 150 8.33 14.04 0.70
CA TYR A 150 7.81 12.84 1.36
C TYR A 150 8.22 11.56 0.62
N THR A 151 8.13 11.56 -0.71
CA THR A 151 8.47 10.40 -1.55
C THR A 151 9.95 10.06 -1.44
N LEU A 152 10.84 11.04 -1.63
CA LEU A 152 12.29 10.85 -1.56
C LEU A 152 12.73 10.40 -0.16
N PHE A 153 12.20 11.05 0.89
CA PHE A 153 12.47 10.65 2.27
C PHE A 153 12.02 9.22 2.54
N THR A 154 10.80 8.86 2.14
CA THR A 154 10.26 7.51 2.32
C THR A 154 11.08 6.47 1.58
N PHE A 155 11.48 6.74 0.34
CA PHE A 155 12.35 5.83 -0.42
C PHE A 155 13.73 5.68 0.24
N GLY A 156 14.36 6.77 0.67
CA GLY A 156 15.64 6.74 1.36
C GLY A 156 15.61 5.90 2.64
N ILE A 157 14.63 6.17 3.52
CA ILE A 157 14.43 5.39 4.76
C ILE A 157 14.11 3.93 4.44
N THR A 158 13.26 3.67 3.44
CA THR A 158 12.87 2.29 3.07
C THR A 158 14.07 1.51 2.55
N GLN A 159 14.89 2.09 1.68
CA GLN A 159 16.09 1.43 1.17
C GLN A 159 17.11 1.18 2.27
N TRP A 160 17.34 2.15 3.14
CA TRP A 160 18.21 1.99 4.30
C TRP A 160 17.73 0.85 5.21
N ARG A 161 16.46 0.84 5.60
CA ARG A 161 15.85 -0.21 6.43
C ARG A 161 15.88 -1.59 5.77
N THR A 162 15.72 -1.65 4.45
CA THR A 162 15.73 -2.92 3.70
C THR A 162 17.07 -3.63 3.82
N LYS A 163 18.19 -2.91 3.83
CA LYS A 163 19.53 -3.49 3.99
C LYS A 163 19.66 -4.26 5.32
N PHE A 164 19.28 -3.63 6.44
CA PHE A 164 19.31 -4.28 7.75
C PHE A 164 18.40 -5.51 7.80
N ARG A 165 17.23 -5.45 7.17
CA ARG A 165 16.33 -6.62 7.11
C ARG A 165 16.93 -7.78 6.33
N VAL A 166 17.65 -7.50 5.26
CA VAL A 166 18.34 -8.55 4.48
C VAL A 166 19.46 -9.19 5.29
N GLU A 167 20.27 -8.39 5.99
CA GLU A 167 21.32 -8.89 6.89
C GLU A 167 20.75 -9.71 8.05
N MET A 168 19.71 -9.22 8.71
CA MET A 168 19.00 -9.95 9.76
C MET A 168 18.48 -11.31 9.26
N ASN A 169 17.81 -11.34 8.12
CA ASN A 169 17.32 -12.60 7.53
C ASN A 169 18.46 -13.56 7.15
N LYS A 170 19.64 -13.05 6.77
CA LYS A 170 20.80 -13.88 6.46
C LYS A 170 21.35 -14.53 7.75
N ALA A 171 21.51 -13.73 8.81
CA ALA A 171 21.95 -14.23 10.12
C ALA A 171 20.97 -15.25 10.72
N ASP A 172 19.66 -15.00 10.62
CA ASP A 172 18.62 -15.93 11.09
C ASP A 172 18.67 -17.27 10.33
N ASN A 173 18.86 -17.24 9.01
CA ASN A 173 18.99 -18.46 8.21
C ASN A 173 20.26 -19.25 8.58
N GLU A 174 21.37 -18.57 8.85
CA GLU A 174 22.64 -19.19 9.27
C GLU A 174 22.51 -19.83 10.65
N ALA A 175 21.96 -19.10 11.63
CA ALA A 175 21.68 -19.62 12.96
C ALA A 175 20.71 -20.82 12.93
N GLY A 176 19.67 -20.75 12.09
CA GLY A 176 18.73 -21.85 11.88
C GLY A 176 19.41 -23.08 11.28
N SER A 177 20.31 -22.90 10.30
CA SER A 177 21.09 -24.00 9.73
C SER A 177 22.02 -24.65 10.76
N LEU A 178 22.73 -23.85 11.56
CA LEU A 178 23.61 -24.34 12.63
C LEU A 178 22.84 -25.09 13.72
N ALA A 179 21.64 -24.62 14.09
CA ALA A 179 20.78 -25.29 15.05
C ALA A 179 20.31 -26.65 14.55
N ILE A 180 19.92 -26.77 13.28
CA ILE A 180 19.54 -28.03 12.66
C ILE A 180 20.75 -28.99 12.61
N ASP A 181 21.93 -28.49 12.26
CA ASP A 181 23.15 -29.30 12.22
C ASP A 181 23.53 -29.85 13.60
N SER A 182 23.40 -29.03 14.65
CA SER A 182 23.58 -29.45 16.05
C SER A 182 22.60 -30.55 16.47
N LEU A 183 21.33 -30.47 16.05
CA LEU A 183 20.33 -31.49 16.31
C LEU A 183 20.60 -32.79 15.54
N LEU A 184 21.06 -32.70 14.29
CA LEU A 184 21.43 -33.87 13.48
C LEU A 184 22.66 -34.57 14.04
N ASN A 185 23.66 -33.80 14.49
CA ASN A 185 24.87 -34.31 15.13
C ASN A 185 24.75 -34.41 16.66
N TYR A 186 23.54 -34.56 17.19
CA TYR A 186 23.29 -34.63 18.63
C TYR A 186 24.13 -35.72 19.32
N GLU A 187 24.26 -36.90 18.70
CA GLU A 187 25.07 -37.98 19.26
C GLU A 187 26.56 -37.62 19.36
N THR A 188 27.11 -36.99 18.32
CA THR A 188 28.51 -36.54 18.31
C THR A 188 28.76 -35.47 19.36
N VAL A 189 27.84 -34.50 19.49
CA VAL A 189 27.90 -33.43 20.49
C VAL A 189 27.80 -34.00 21.90
N LYS A 190 26.90 -34.95 22.14
CA LYS A 190 26.72 -35.60 23.45
C LYS A 190 27.93 -36.43 23.85
N VAL A 191 28.50 -37.21 22.93
CA VAL A 191 29.71 -38.02 23.19
C VAL A 191 30.91 -37.15 23.51
N TYR A 192 31.07 -36.00 22.84
CA TYR A 192 32.13 -35.04 23.18
C TYR A 192 31.87 -34.33 24.52
N LEU A 193 30.63 -33.94 24.82
CA LEU A 193 30.26 -33.33 26.10
C LEU A 193 30.41 -34.28 27.29
N ASP A 194 30.13 -35.58 27.12
CA ASP A 194 30.38 -36.59 28.15
C ASP A 194 31.87 -36.88 28.30
N LYS A 195 32.65 -36.94 27.20
CA LYS A 195 34.12 -37.09 27.29
C LYS A 195 34.81 -35.84 27.87
N ALA A 196 34.27 -34.65 27.64
CA ALA A 196 34.78 -33.38 28.17
C ALA A 196 34.31 -33.07 29.60
N ARG A 197 33.48 -33.92 30.21
CA ARG A 197 33.23 -33.96 31.65
C ARG A 197 34.11 -35.06 32.28
N PRO A 198 35.41 -34.81 32.53
CA PRO A 198 36.20 -35.74 33.31
C PRO A 198 35.76 -35.61 34.78
N PHE A 199 35.05 -36.63 35.25
CA PHE A 199 34.83 -36.95 36.67
C PHE A 199 33.97 -35.98 37.51
N HIS A 200 32.75 -36.42 37.81
CA HIS A 200 32.30 -36.47 39.19
C HIS A 200 32.45 -37.90 39.68
#